data_AF-A0A1F9BB95-F1
#
_entry.id   AF-A0A1F9BB95-F1
#
_cell.length_a   1.000
_cell.length_b   1.000
_cell.length_c   1.000
_cell.angle_alpha   90.00
_cell.angle_beta   90.00
_cell.angle_gamma   90.00
#
_symmetry.space_group_name_H-M   'P 1'
#
loop_
_entity.id
_entity.type
_entity.pdbx_description
1 polymer ?
#
loop_
_entity_poly.entity_id
_entity_poly.type
_entity_poly.pdbx_seq_one_letter_code
_entity_poly.pdbx_strand_id
1 'polypeptide(L)' 'MTLEQFLIELPSRREKLLNVQRCAKCDTPLQEAITGNRSTDKGHVCSDCYFADWSEELDKHPITKPILSIRGT' A
#
# COMPACT_ATOMS: atom_id res chain seq x y z
N MET A 1 -20.30 19.18 14.49
CA MET A 1 -18.90 19.60 14.70
C MET A 1 -18.74 20.97 14.07
N THR A 2 -18.38 21.99 14.84
CA THR A 2 -18.11 23.35 14.34
C THR A 2 -16.64 23.50 13.96
N LEU A 3 -16.30 24.55 13.19
CA LEU A 3 -14.92 24.86 12.83
C LEU A 3 -14.05 25.09 14.08
N GLU A 4 -14.58 25.79 15.08
CA GLU A 4 -13.88 26.08 16.34
C GLU A 4 -13.58 24.80 17.13
N GLN A 5 -14.56 23.88 17.22
CA GLN A 5 -14.37 22.56 17.83
C GLN A 5 -13.28 21.75 17.11
N PHE A 6 -13.28 21.79 15.78
CA PHE A 6 -12.26 21.11 14.98
C PHE A 6 -10.86 21.65 15.23
N LEU A 7 -10.69 22.98 15.28
CA LEU A 7 -9.39 23.61 15.54
C LEU A 7 -8.84 23.29 16.94
N ILE A 8 -9.71 23.15 17.94
CA ILE A 8 -9.32 22.73 19.30
C ILE A 8 -8.85 21.26 19.32
N GLU A 9 -9.49 20.38 18.54
CA GLU A 9 -9.12 18.95 18.47
C GLU A 9 -7.88 18.66 17.60
N LEU A 10 -7.55 19.53 16.64
CA LEU A 10 -6.49 19.33 15.65
C LEU A 10 -5.14 18.91 16.25
N PRO A 11 -4.62 19.52 17.34
CA PRO A 11 -3.34 19.13 17.92
C PRO A 11 -3.35 17.67 18.39
N SER A 12 -4.41 17.26 19.09
CA SER A 12 -4.55 15.88 19.60
C SER A 12 -4.67 14.85 18.46
N ARG A 13 -5.33 15.21 17.36
CA ARG A 13 -5.41 14.35 16.17
C ARG A 13 -4.06 14.24 15.46
N ARG A 14 -3.31 15.34 15.39
CA ARG A 14 -1.97 15.35 14.78
C ARG A 14 -0.97 14.50 15.57
N GLU A 15 -1.04 14.53 16.89
CA GLU A 15 -0.24 13.67 17.76
C GLU A 15 -0.58 12.18 17.57
N LYS A 16 -1.88 11.85 17.47
CA LYS A 16 -2.30 10.48 17.14
C LYS A 16 -1.77 10.00 15.79
N LEU A 17 -1.65 10.90 14.80
CA LEU A 17 -1.10 10.58 13.46
C LEU A 17 0.42 10.38 13.46
N LEU A 18 1.16 10.98 14.40
CA LEU A 18 2.61 10.80 14.51
C LEU A 18 3.00 9.39 14.99
N ASN A 19 2.12 8.75 15.75
CA ASN A 19 2.32 7.38 16.25
C ASN A 19 1.78 6.29 15.30
N VAL A 20 1.28 6.68 14.12
CA VAL A 20 0.81 5.71 13.12
C VAL A 20 2.02 5.11 12.42
N GLN A 21 2.09 3.78 12.42
CA GLN A 21 3.11 3.04 11.69
C GLN A 21 3.11 3.43 10.21
N ARG A 22 4.27 3.56 9.59
CA ARG A 22 4.40 4.03 8.20
C ARG A 22 4.95 2.96 7.28
N CYS A 23 4.56 3.01 6.02
CA CYS A 23 5.06 2.12 4.98
C CYS A 23 6.57 2.30 4.83
N ALA A 24 7.33 1.20 4.92
CA ALA A 24 8.78 1.24 4.78
C ALA A 24 9.28 1.68 3.39
N LYS A 25 8.40 1.67 2.36
CA LYS A 25 8.76 2.02 0.97
C LYS A 25 8.32 3.43 0.56
N CYS A 26 7.05 3.77 0.79
CA CYS A 26 6.46 5.03 0.32
C CYS A 26 6.11 6.02 1.44
N ASP A 27 6.42 5.67 2.70
CA ASP A 27 6.20 6.51 3.89
C ASP A 27 4.71 6.85 4.19
N THR A 28 3.78 6.30 3.41
CA THR A 28 2.34 6.44 3.64
C THR A 28 1.96 5.86 5.02
N PRO A 29 1.15 6.58 5.82
CA PRO A 29 0.63 6.06 7.09
C PRO A 29 -0.18 4.78 6.88
N LEU A 30 0.13 3.73 7.65
CA LEU A 30 -0.52 2.44 7.56
C LEU A 30 -1.77 2.40 8.41
N GLN A 31 -2.90 2.15 7.76
CA GLN A 31 -4.19 1.88 8.39
C GLN A 31 -4.80 0.66 7.71
N GLU A 32 -5.06 -0.39 8.48
CA GLU A 32 -5.49 -1.69 7.96
C GLU A 32 -6.69 -1.59 7.01
N ALA A 33 -7.67 -0.73 7.34
CA ALA A 33 -8.89 -0.56 6.54
C ALA A 33 -8.72 0.32 5.29
N ILE A 34 -7.68 1.16 5.21
CA ILE A 34 -7.53 2.17 4.14
C ILE A 34 -6.37 1.81 3.22
N THR A 35 -5.17 1.69 3.79
CA THR A 35 -3.94 1.43 3.02
C THR A 35 -3.48 -0.02 3.16
N GLY A 36 -4.07 -0.77 4.09
CA GLY A 36 -3.56 -2.04 4.59
C GLY A 36 -2.33 -1.87 5.48
N ASN A 37 -1.97 -2.95 6.18
CA ASN A 37 -0.72 -3.08 6.93
C ASN A 37 -0.16 -4.50 6.74
N ARG A 38 0.71 -4.69 5.74
CA ARG A 38 1.32 -5.98 5.43
C ARG A 38 2.69 -6.09 6.10
N SER A 39 2.89 -7.12 6.91
CA SER A 39 4.19 -7.41 7.51
C SER A 39 5.08 -8.19 6.53
N THR A 40 6.31 -7.74 6.35
CA THR A 40 7.34 -8.38 5.50
C THR A 40 8.66 -8.48 6.28
N ASP A 41 9.62 -9.21 5.73
CA ASP A 41 10.99 -9.31 6.24
C ASP A 41 11.71 -7.96 6.34
N LYS A 42 11.33 -6.99 5.50
CA LYS A 42 11.89 -5.63 5.45
C LYS A 42 11.09 -4.60 6.25
N GLY A 43 10.08 -5.04 7.01
CA GLY A 43 9.20 -4.18 7.80
C GLY A 43 7.78 -4.15 7.26
N HIS A 44 7.00 -3.17 7.72
CA HIS A 44 5.59 -3.04 7.35
C HIS A 44 5.41 -2.17 6.11
N VAL A 45 4.59 -2.62 5.17
CA VAL A 45 4.31 -1.94 3.91
C VAL A 45 2.80 -1.84 3.64
N CYS A 46 2.39 -0.83 2.87
CA CYS A 46 1.02 -0.73 2.42
C CYS A 46 0.70 -1.81 1.38
N SER A 47 -0.59 -2.06 1.15
CA SER A 47 -1.03 -3.06 0.17
C SER A 47 -0.53 -2.75 -1.24
N ASP A 48 -0.54 -1.49 -1.66
CA ASP A 48 -0.07 -1.10 -3.00
C ASP A 48 1.41 -1.47 -3.20
N CYS A 49 2.27 -1.11 -2.24
CA CYS A 49 3.70 -1.45 -2.30
C CYS A 49 4.00 -2.93 -2.04
N TYR A 50 3.08 -3.66 -1.40
CA TYR A 50 3.17 -5.10 -1.25
C TYR A 50 2.88 -5.77 -2.60
N PHE A 51 1.76 -5.44 -3.24
CA PHE A 51 1.34 -6.08 -4.48
C PHE A 51 2.12 -5.61 -5.70
N ALA A 52 2.68 -4.40 -5.71
CA ALA A 52 3.53 -3.93 -6.80
C ALA A 52 4.72 -4.88 -7.07
N ASP A 53 5.41 -5.33 -6.02
CA ASP A 53 6.51 -6.29 -6.16
C ASP A 53 6.03 -7.62 -6.76
N TRP A 54 4.86 -8.10 -6.33
CA TRP A 54 4.28 -9.33 -6.86
C TRP A 54 3.83 -9.16 -8.31
N SER A 55 3.28 -8.00 -8.67
CA SER A 55 2.90 -7.68 -10.04
C SER A 55 4.12 -7.67 -10.97
N GLU A 56 5.22 -7.03 -10.57
CA GLU A 56 6.46 -7.02 -11.35
C GLU A 56 7.01 -8.44 -11.61
N GLU A 57 6.88 -9.34 -10.63
CA GLU A 57 7.34 -10.71 -10.78
C GLU A 57 6.39 -11.56 -11.64
N LEU A 58 5.07 -11.34 -11.51
CA LEU A 58 4.07 -11.96 -12.35
C LEU A 58 4.22 -11.53 -13.82
N ASP A 59 4.54 -10.26 -14.09
CA ASP A 59 4.75 -9.75 -15.44
C ASP A 59 5.95 -10.42 -16.14
N LYS A 60 6.98 -10.82 -15.40
CA LYS A 60 8.11 -11.59 -15.94
C LYS A 60 7.76 -13.05 -16.19
N HIS A 61 6.69 -13.57 -15.58
CA HIS A 61 6.39 -14.99 -15.61
C HIS A 61 5.90 -15.44 -17.01
N PRO A 62 6.40 -16.55 -17.58
CA PRO A 62 6.06 -16.96 -18.95
C PRO A 62 4.56 -17.17 -19.25
N ILE A 63 3.74 -17.35 -18.21
CA ILE A 63 2.28 -17.53 -18.32
C ILE A 63 1.55 -16.27 -18.79
N THR A 64 2.12 -15.07 -18.59
CA THR A 64 1.51 -13.81 -19.02
C THR A 64 1.73 -13.54 -20.51
N LYS A 65 2.62 -14.28 -21.17
CA LYS A 65 2.81 -14.17 -22.61
C LYS A 65 1.63 -14.84 -23.32
N PRO A 66 0.98 -14.17 -24.30
CA PRO A 66 -0.04 -14.80 -25.10
C PRO A 66 0.56 -16.05 -25.77
N ILE A 67 -0.13 -17.18 -25.62
CA ILE A 67 0.20 -18.40 -26.36
C ILE A 67 -0.01 -18.05 -27.83
N LEU A 68 1.08 -17.79 -28.56
CA LEU A 68 1.05 -17.71 -30.01
C LEU A 68 0.67 -19.10 -30.51
N SER A 69 -0.63 -19.32 -30.72
CA SER A 69 -1.13 -20.45 -31.48
C SER A 69 -0.63 -20.27 -32.90
N ILE A 70 0.54 -20.84 -33.18
CA ILE A 70 0.97 -21.13 -34.55
C ILE A 70 -0.06 -22.12 -35.11
N ARG A 71 -1.11 -21.57 -35.75
CA ARG A 71 -1.86 -22.28 -36.78
C ARG A 71 -0.89 -22.49 -37.94
N GLY A 72 -0.18 -23.62 -37.90
CA GLY A 72 0.53 -24.15 -39.05
C GLY A 72 -0.48 -24.66 -40.07
N THR A 73 -0.48 -24.00 -41.22
CA THR A 73 -0.62 -24.52 -42.60
C THR A 73 -1.32 -25.85 -42.81
#